data_AF-A0A3D4CEW9-F1
#
_entry.id   AF-A0A3D4CEW9-F1
#
_cell.length_a   1.000
_cell.length_b   1.000
_cell.length_c   1.000
_cell.angle_alpha   90.00
_cell.angle_beta   90.00
_cell.angle_gamma   90.00
#
_symmetry.space_group_name_H-M   'P 1'
#
loop_
_entity.id
_entity.type
_entity.pdbx_description
1 polymer ?
#
loop_
_entity_poly.entity_id
_entity_poly.type
_entity_poly.pdbx_seq_one_letter_code
_entity_poly.pdbx_strand_id
1 'polypeptide(L)' 'DIFSGLKNIVGGEISEYTKLLADAREQAIQRMLQDAKRLNADAVVNVRFTTSQVMQGAAEMLAYGTAVKLK' A
#
# COMPACT_ATOMS: atom_id res chain seq x y z
N ASP A 1 26.60 -4.25 -22.73
CA ASP A 1 26.18 -4.33 -21.31
C ASP A 1 24.81 -3.70 -21.01
N ILE A 2 23.72 -4.19 -21.62
CA ILE A 2 22.33 -3.89 -21.20
C ILE A 2 21.55 -5.20 -20.94
N PHE A 3 22.11 -6.35 -21.32
CA PHE A 3 21.51 -7.68 -21.12
C PHE A 3 21.78 -8.31 -19.74
N SER A 4 22.62 -7.69 -18.90
CA SER A 4 22.96 -8.22 -17.56
C SER A 4 21.97 -7.83 -16.46
N GLY A 5 21.06 -6.87 -16.69
CA GLY A 5 20.06 -6.44 -15.71
C GLY A 5 18.79 -7.29 -15.64
N LEU A 6 18.56 -8.17 -16.62
CA LEU A 6 17.34 -9.00 -16.70
C LEU A 6 17.57 -10.48 -16.31
N LYS A 7 18.81 -10.92 -16.10
CA LYS A 7 19.10 -12.35 -15.79
C LYS A 7 18.86 -12.75 -14.33
N ASN A 8 18.64 -11.80 -13.41
CA ASN A 8 18.24 -12.08 -12.03
C ASN A 8 16.70 -12.16 -11.84
N ILE A 9 15.94 -11.93 -12.91
CA ILE A 9 14.47 -12.02 -12.96
C ILE A 9 14.04 -13.50 -13.04
N VAL A 10 14.38 -14.28 -12.02
CA VAL A 10 13.86 -15.64 -11.85
C VAL A 10 13.20 -15.71 -10.47
N GLY A 11 12.05 -15.05 -10.35
CA GLY A 11 11.08 -15.23 -9.26
C GLY A 11 11.37 -14.53 -7.91
N GLY A 12 12.62 -14.39 -7.50
CA GLY A 12 12.98 -13.85 -6.18
C GLY A 12 12.66 -12.36 -5.99
N GLU A 13 13.18 -11.50 -6.86
CA GLU A 13 12.99 -10.04 -6.77
C GLU A 13 11.50 -9.64 -6.89
N ILE A 14 10.73 -10.35 -7.72
CA ILE A 14 9.29 -10.11 -7.87
C ILE A 14 8.54 -10.51 -6.59
N SER A 15 8.94 -11.61 -5.93
CA SER A 15 8.33 -12.03 -4.66
C SER A 15 8.64 -11.06 -3.53
N GLU A 16 9.87 -10.57 -3.43
CA GLU A 16 10.26 -9.56 -2.44
C GLU A 16 9.55 -8.22 -2.70
N TYR A 17 9.46 -7.79 -3.95
CA TYR A 17 8.71 -6.59 -4.32
C TYR A 17 7.22 -6.73 -4.01
N THR A 18 6.63 -7.91 -4.26
CA THR A 18 5.24 -8.22 -3.90
C THR A 18 5.03 -8.15 -2.40
N LYS A 19 5.97 -8.70 -1.61
CA LYS A 19 5.95 -8.61 -0.15
C LYS A 19 6.04 -7.16 0.32
N LEU A 20 6.95 -6.37 -0.25
CA LEU A 20 7.12 -4.95 0.07
C LEU A 20 5.84 -4.16 -0.20
N LEU A 21 5.16 -4.40 -1.32
CA LEU A 21 3.87 -3.78 -1.61
C LEU A 21 2.76 -4.22 -0.64
N ALA A 22 2.78 -5.48 -0.19
CA ALA A 22 1.84 -5.98 0.81
C ALA A 22 2.07 -5.30 2.17
N ASP A 23 3.32 -5.18 2.61
CA ASP A 23 3.69 -4.50 3.86
C ASP A 23 3.33 -3.01 3.80
N ALA A 24 3.59 -2.35 2.67
CA ALA A 24 3.21 -0.95 2.44
C ALA A 24 1.68 -0.74 2.50
N ARG A 25 0.91 -1.67 1.91
CA ARG A 25 -0.56 -1.65 1.99
C ARG A 25 -1.04 -1.80 3.42
N GLU A 26 -0.47 -2.71 4.20
CA GLU A 26 -0.84 -2.90 5.60
C GLU A 26 -0.56 -1.62 6.40
N GLN A 27 0.61 -1.00 6.23
CA GLN A 27 0.93 0.26 6.89
C GLN A 27 -0.03 1.40 6.51
N ALA A 28 -0.43 1.50 5.25
CA ALA A 28 -1.39 2.51 4.80
C ALA A 28 -2.77 2.30 5.46
N ILE A 29 -3.23 1.04 5.55
CA ILE A 29 -4.47 0.69 6.26
C ILE A 29 -4.37 1.07 7.74
N GLN A 30 -3.28 0.72 8.42
CA GLN A 30 -3.12 1.03 9.84
C GLN A 30 -3.16 2.53 10.10
N ARG A 31 -2.55 3.36 9.24
CA ARG A 31 -2.62 4.83 9.34
C ARG A 31 -4.06 5.34 9.16
N MET A 32 -4.76 4.86 8.13
CA MET A 32 -6.17 5.21 7.88
C MET A 32 -7.08 4.83 9.07
N LEU A 33 -6.87 3.65 9.66
CA LEU A 33 -7.64 3.21 10.84
C LEU A 33 -7.29 4.02 12.10
N GLN A 34 -6.03 4.44 12.27
CA GLN A 34 -5.65 5.34 13.37
C GLN A 34 -6.29 6.71 13.21
N ASP A 35 -6.36 7.25 11.98
CA ASP A 35 -7.08 8.49 11.69
C ASP A 35 -8.58 8.35 12.04
N ALA A 36 -9.22 7.25 11.62
CA ALA A 36 -10.62 6.98 11.95
C ALA A 36 -10.87 6.86 13.46
N LYS A 37 -9.99 6.17 14.19
CA LYS A 37 -10.04 6.07 15.66
C LYS A 37 -9.95 7.44 16.33
N ARG A 38 -9.07 8.33 15.84
CA ARG A 38 -8.97 9.72 16.34
C ARG A 38 -10.26 10.52 16.14
N LEU A 39 -11.10 10.13 15.18
CA LEU A 39 -12.43 10.71 14.92
C LEU A 39 -13.56 10.03 15.72
N ASN A 40 -13.24 9.09 16.62
CA ASN A 40 -14.22 8.27 17.35
C ASN A 40 -15.17 7.46 16.42
N ALA A 41 -14.67 7.07 15.24
CA ALA A 41 -15.36 6.16 14.32
C ALA A 41 -15.12 4.69 14.70
N ASP A 42 -16.07 3.82 14.35
CA ASP A 42 -15.99 2.36 14.55
C ASP A 42 -15.83 1.59 13.23
N ALA A 43 -15.99 2.25 12.09
CA ALA A 43 -15.74 1.69 10.77
C ALA A 43 -15.22 2.74 9.77
N VAL A 44 -14.59 2.25 8.70
CA VAL A 44 -14.27 3.05 7.50
C VAL A 44 -14.95 2.38 6.30
N VAL A 45 -15.81 3.11 5.61
CA VAL A 45 -16.57 2.62 4.44
C VAL A 45 -16.05 3.24 3.15
N ASN A 46 -16.40 2.63 2.01
CA ASN A 46 -15.95 3.07 0.68
C ASN A 46 -14.41 3.20 0.61
N VAL A 47 -13.72 2.21 1.18
CA VAL A 47 -12.25 2.15 1.19
C VAL A 47 -11.72 2.00 -0.23
N ARG A 48 -10.73 2.81 -0.57
CA ARG A 48 -10.04 2.81 -1.86
C ARG A 48 -8.54 2.78 -1.64
N PHE A 49 -7.87 2.13 -2.59
CA PHE A 49 -6.42 2.08 -2.66
C PHE A 49 -5.98 2.76 -3.95
N THR A 50 -4.98 3.62 -3.84
CA THR A 50 -4.32 4.25 -4.98
C THR A 50 -2.83 4.04 -4.84
N THR A 51 -2.18 3.74 -5.96
CA THR A 51 -0.73 3.72 -6.06
C THR A 51 -0.28 4.65 -7.17
N SER A 52 0.88 5.26 -7.00
CA SER A 52 1.53 6.08 -8.02
C SER A 52 3.02 5.81 -7.98
N GLN A 53 3.68 5.88 -9.13
CA GLN A 53 5.13 5.83 -9.18
C GLN A 53 5.67 7.20 -8.80
N VAL A 54 6.42 7.27 -7.71
CA VAL A 54 6.99 8.53 -7.21
C VAL A 54 8.43 8.73 -7.69
N MET A 55 9.16 7.63 -7.91
CA MET A 55 10.52 7.63 -8.47
C MET A 55 10.77 6.33 -9.23
N GLN A 56 11.87 6.26 -9.99
CA GLN A 56 12.28 5.02 -10.62
C GLN A 56 12.51 3.93 -9.55
N GLY A 57 11.76 2.83 -9.63
CA GLY A 57 11.80 1.75 -8.63
C GLY A 57 11.06 2.01 -7.31
N ALA A 58 10.40 3.17 -7.14
CA ALA A 58 9.63 3.48 -5.93
C ALA A 58 8.18 3.89 -6.25
N ALA A 59 7.23 3.33 -5.50
CA ALA A 59 5.82 3.64 -5.61
C ALA A 59 5.24 4.01 -4.24
N GLU A 60 4.29 4.93 -4.24
CA GLU A 60 3.47 5.23 -3.06
C GLU A 60 2.24 4.32 -2.99
N MET A 61 1.71 4.15 -1.78
CA MET A 61 0.49 3.40 -1.50
C MET A 61 -0.39 4.26 -0.58
N LEU A 62 -1.55 4.67 -1.08
CA LEU A 62 -2.54 5.44 -0.35
C LEU A 62 -3.75 4.54 -0.06
N ALA A 63 -4.23 4.58 1.18
CA ALA A 63 -5.50 4.00 1.60
C ALA A 63 -6.38 5.10 2.17
N TYR A 64 -7.59 5.25 1.67
CA TYR A 64 -8.54 6.27 2.13
C TYR A 64 -9.98 5.79 2.04
N GLY A 65 -10.87 6.41 2.81
CA GLY A 65 -12.29 6.09 2.85
C GLY A 65 -13.04 7.06 3.76
N THR A 66 -14.28 6.72 4.11
CA THR A 66 -15.13 7.55 4.97
C THR A 66 -15.25 6.91 6.35
N ALA A 67 -14.74 7.59 7.39
CA ALA A 67 -14.92 7.18 8.77
C ALA A 67 -16.38 7.37 9.21
N VAL A 68 -16.99 6.33 9.79
CA VAL A 68 -18.41 6.34 10.21
C VAL A 68 -18.58 5.74 11.60
N LYS A 69 -19.72 6.03 12.21
CA LYS A 69 -20.18 5.38 13.44
C LYS A 69 -21.41 4.55 13.13
N LEU A 70 -21.33 3.24 13.33
CA LEU A 70 -22.43 2.32 13.13
C LEU A 70 -23.41 2.42 14.32
N LYS A 71 -24.69 2.19 14.06
CA LYS A 71 -25.76 2.19 15.07
C LYS A 71 -26.17 0.76 15.40
#